data_AF-A0A8H7EIR3-F1
#
_entry.id   AF-A0A8H7EIR3-F1
#
_cell.length_a   1.000
_cell.length_b   1.000
_cell.length_c   1.000
_cell.angle_alpha   90.00
_cell.angle_beta   90.00
_cell.angle_gamma   90.00
#
_symmetry.space_group_name_H-M   'P 1'
#
loop_
_entity.id
_entity.type
_entity.pdbx_description
1 polymer ?
#
loop_
_entity_poly.entity_id
_entity_poly.type
_entity_poly.pdbx_seq_one_letter_code
_entity_poly.pdbx_strand_id
1 'polypeptide(L)'
;VSPDVLSRFQLMEQYAAAAYCPENNNSPGTQLSCHVGNCPRVDAADTTTALEFEKYVTRTVQFVVVLFTPGTDTTGFIAIDRTNRLIVVAFRGTASLLGWIIDFRFNRVPTTICDGCDAHQGFWDSWLSVRDGIFSTVKNAVAANPGFSVVCTGHSLGGAIASLAAADLRNAGYNATLVLPKIQGHSEDLAVAFYCPNKVCSILSVRPVLLTLR
;
A
#
# COMPACT_ATOMS: atom_id res chain seq x y z
N VAL A 1 5.60 13.49 19.05
CA VAL A 1 6.09 13.15 17.70
C VAL A 1 7.00 14.26 17.23
N SER A 2 8.14 13.94 16.61
CA SER A 2 9.00 14.99 16.02
C SER A 2 8.29 15.64 14.81
N PRO A 3 8.61 16.91 14.48
CA PRO A 3 8.04 17.58 13.31
C PRO A 3 8.24 16.80 12.00
N ASP A 4 9.40 16.16 11.83
CA ASP A 4 9.71 15.37 10.63
C ASP A 4 8.83 14.12 10.51
N VAL A 5 8.59 13.43 11.63
CA VAL A 5 7.73 12.26 11.66
C VAL A 5 6.29 12.66 11.34
N LEU A 6 5.81 13.76 11.91
CA LEU A 6 4.48 14.29 11.61
C LEU A 6 4.34 14.69 10.13
N SER A 7 5.35 15.38 9.59
CA SER A 7 5.40 15.76 8.17
C SER A 7 5.35 14.53 7.25
N ARG A 8 6.04 13.45 7.60
CA ARG A 8 6.00 12.20 6.83
C ARG A 8 4.63 11.53 6.89
N PHE A 9 3.95 11.55 8.04
CA PHE A 9 2.59 11.05 8.15
C PHE A 9 1.60 11.81 7.27
N GLN A 10 1.66 13.15 7.30
CA GLN A 10 0.81 14.01 6.47
C GLN A 10 1.07 13.79 4.97
N LEU A 11 2.32 13.56 4.57
CA LEU A 11 2.63 13.24 3.16
C LEU A 11 2.01 11.89 2.76
N MET A 12 2.15 10.86 3.60
CA MET A 12 1.64 9.52 3.29
C MET A 12 0.11 9.43 3.34
N GLU A 13 -0.54 10.30 4.12
CA GLU A 13 -1.99 10.54 4.06
C GLU A 13 -2.42 11.02 2.69
N GLN A 14 -1.70 11.99 2.13
CA GLN A 14 -2.01 12.52 0.80
C GLN A 14 -1.76 11.50 -0.32
N TYR A 15 -0.72 10.67 -0.21
CA TYR A 15 -0.51 9.55 -1.15
C TYR A 15 -1.62 8.50 -1.07
N ALA A 16 -2.07 8.18 0.15
CA ALA A 16 -3.15 7.24 0.34
C ALA A 16 -4.51 7.82 -0.12
N ALA A 17 -4.70 9.14 -0.02
CA ALA A 17 -5.83 9.85 -0.62
C ALA A 17 -5.75 9.86 -2.16
N ALA A 18 -4.57 10.09 -2.73
CA ALA A 18 -4.34 10.08 -4.18
C ALA A 18 -4.68 8.74 -4.84
N ALA A 19 -4.58 7.62 -4.11
CA ALA A 19 -4.99 6.31 -4.59
C ALA A 19 -6.51 6.19 -4.88
N TYR A 20 -7.33 7.11 -4.35
CA TYR A 20 -8.77 7.18 -4.65
C TYR A 20 -9.09 7.93 -5.95
N CYS A 21 -8.14 8.70 -6.49
CA CYS A 21 -8.32 9.48 -7.71
C CYS A 21 -8.20 8.56 -8.95
N PRO A 22 -9.26 8.42 -9.78
CA PRO A 22 -9.23 7.54 -10.95
C PRO A 22 -8.11 7.86 -11.94
N GLU A 23 -7.76 9.15 -12.08
CA GLU A 23 -6.68 9.64 -12.93
C GLU A 23 -5.30 9.07 -12.57
N ASN A 24 -5.10 8.63 -11.32
CA ASN A 24 -3.85 8.06 -10.83
C ASN A 24 -3.82 6.52 -10.94
N ASN A 25 -4.87 5.90 -11.48
CA ASN A 25 -5.03 4.45 -11.55
C ASN A 25 -5.32 3.94 -12.98
N ASN A 26 -5.34 4.83 -13.98
CA ASN A 26 -5.65 4.50 -15.38
C ASN A 26 -4.76 5.20 -16.44
N SER A 27 -3.72 5.91 -16.03
CA SER A 27 -2.83 6.75 -16.85
C SER A 27 -1.35 6.61 -16.44
N PRO A 28 -0.72 5.43 -16.60
CA PRO A 28 0.64 5.19 -16.14
C PRO A 28 1.67 6.11 -16.81
N GLY A 29 2.73 6.46 -16.09
CA GLY A 29 3.79 7.34 -16.55
C GLY A 29 3.46 8.82 -16.41
N THR A 30 2.38 9.17 -15.73
CA THR A 30 1.96 10.56 -15.48
C THR A 30 2.30 11.00 -14.07
N GLN A 31 2.28 12.31 -13.84
CA GLN A 31 2.41 12.89 -12.50
C GLN A 31 1.12 12.65 -11.72
N LEU A 32 1.26 12.31 -10.45
CA LEU A 32 0.10 12.16 -9.58
C LEU A 32 -0.61 13.50 -9.40
N SER A 33 -1.94 13.47 -9.46
CA SER A 33 -2.75 14.65 -9.15
C SER A 33 -4.03 14.29 -8.40
N CYS A 34 -4.53 15.22 -7.59
CA CYS A 34 -5.85 15.07 -6.96
C CYS A 34 -6.76 16.25 -7.29
N HIS A 35 -7.71 16.06 -8.19
CA HIS A 35 -8.67 17.11 -8.56
C HIS A 35 -9.51 17.64 -7.37
N VAL A 36 -9.69 16.84 -6.31
CA VAL A 36 -10.42 17.22 -5.09
C VAL A 36 -9.58 18.15 -4.18
N GLY A 37 -8.28 18.30 -4.46
CA GLY A 37 -7.38 19.20 -3.72
C GLY A 37 -6.96 18.68 -2.34
N ASN A 38 -7.11 17.38 -2.08
CA ASN A 38 -6.75 16.75 -0.81
C ASN A 38 -5.32 16.18 -0.78
N CYS A 39 -4.53 16.33 -1.86
CA CYS A 39 -3.12 15.91 -1.91
C CYS A 39 -2.12 17.00 -2.36
N PRO A 40 -2.17 18.23 -1.83
CA PRO A 40 -1.39 19.37 -2.33
C PRO A 40 0.14 19.17 -2.31
N ARG A 41 0.68 18.36 -1.39
CA ARG A 41 2.10 18.02 -1.33
C ARG A 41 2.50 16.96 -2.35
N VAL A 42 1.56 16.10 -2.74
CA VAL A 42 1.75 15.13 -3.83
C VAL A 42 1.66 15.86 -5.17
N ASP A 43 0.68 16.77 -5.34
CA ASP A 43 0.56 17.63 -6.53
C ASP A 43 1.83 18.47 -6.74
N ALA A 44 2.43 18.98 -5.66
CA ALA A 44 3.65 19.78 -5.71
C ALA A 44 4.95 18.95 -5.87
N ALA A 45 4.89 17.63 -5.69
CA ALA A 45 6.06 16.76 -5.79
C ALA A 45 6.30 16.32 -7.24
N ASP A 46 7.57 16.18 -7.61
CA ASP A 46 7.98 15.59 -8.89
C ASP A 46 7.77 14.07 -8.81
N THR A 47 6.56 13.67 -9.16
CA THR A 47 6.12 12.27 -9.14
C THR A 47 5.93 11.71 -10.54
N THR A 48 6.14 10.40 -10.68
CA THR A 48 5.75 9.67 -11.88
C THR A 48 5.28 8.28 -11.49
N THR A 49 4.13 7.84 -12.00
CA THR A 49 3.64 6.49 -11.77
C THR A 49 4.44 5.47 -12.60
N ALA A 50 5.07 4.51 -11.91
CA ALA A 50 5.80 3.40 -12.51
C ALA A 50 4.88 2.20 -12.80
N LEU A 51 3.83 2.04 -12.01
CA LEU A 51 2.78 1.05 -12.20
C LEU A 51 1.48 1.61 -11.65
N GLU A 52 0.38 1.36 -12.35
CA GLU A 52 -0.97 1.59 -11.88
C GLU A 52 -1.75 0.30 -12.03
N PHE A 53 -2.58 -0.02 -11.04
CA PHE A 53 -3.38 -1.24 -11.02
C PHE A 53 -4.80 -0.89 -10.62
N GLU A 54 -5.76 -1.25 -11.47
CA GLU A 54 -7.19 -1.14 -11.21
C GLU A 54 -7.92 -2.34 -11.82
N LYS A 55 -8.97 -2.80 -11.15
CA LYS A 55 -9.80 -3.97 -11.51
C LYS A 55 -10.41 -3.90 -12.93
N TYR A 56 -10.44 -2.75 -13.60
CA TYR A 56 -11.19 -2.56 -14.84
C TYR A 56 -10.39 -2.12 -16.07
N VAL A 57 -9.07 -1.94 -16.00
CA VAL A 57 -8.28 -1.50 -17.17
C VAL A 57 -7.12 -2.45 -17.45
N THR A 58 -7.45 -3.65 -17.90
CA THR A 58 -6.62 -4.35 -18.89
C THR A 58 -6.91 -3.76 -20.28
N ARG A 59 -6.53 -2.49 -20.49
CA ARG A 59 -6.39 -1.95 -21.86
C ARG A 59 -4.91 -1.86 -22.21
N THR A 60 -4.43 -2.94 -22.81
CA THR A 60 -3.45 -2.90 -23.89
C THR A 60 -2.11 -2.22 -23.56
N VAL A 61 -1.24 -2.93 -22.85
CA VAL A 61 0.21 -2.77 -23.05
C VAL A 61 0.84 -4.16 -23.07
N GLN A 62 1.25 -4.58 -24.27
CA GLN A 62 2.28 -5.57 -24.60
C GLN A 62 2.53 -6.72 -23.60
N PHE A 63 2.05 -7.93 -23.93
CA PHE A 63 2.68 -9.22 -23.55
C PHE A 63 3.18 -9.39 -22.10
N VAL A 64 2.32 -9.18 -21.10
CA VAL A 64 2.49 -9.83 -19.79
C VAL A 64 1.12 -10.35 -19.35
N VAL A 65 1.04 -11.66 -19.13
CA VAL A 65 -0.16 -12.38 -18.71
C VAL A 65 -0.65 -11.80 -17.38
N VAL A 66 -1.69 -10.96 -17.41
CA VAL A 66 -2.36 -10.50 -16.19
C VAL A 66 -3.25 -11.64 -15.70
N LEU A 67 -2.80 -12.28 -14.62
CA LEU A 67 -3.53 -13.30 -13.89
C LEU A 67 -4.86 -12.72 -13.38
N PHE A 68 -5.97 -13.11 -14.02
CA PHE A 68 -7.33 -12.86 -13.55
C PHE A 68 -7.51 -13.54 -12.18
N THR A 69 -7.74 -12.77 -11.12
CA THR A 69 -8.32 -13.28 -9.86
C THR A 69 -9.73 -12.71 -9.69
N PRO A 70 -10.78 -13.53 -9.81
CA PRO A 70 -12.15 -13.08 -9.57
C PRO A 70 -12.34 -12.81 -8.08
N GLY A 71 -12.38 -11.54 -7.67
CA GLY A 71 -12.83 -11.16 -6.32
C GLY A 71 -12.10 -10.03 -5.62
N THR A 72 -10.96 -9.55 -6.13
CA THR A 72 -10.17 -8.52 -5.43
C THR A 72 -10.27 -7.19 -6.16
N ASP A 73 -10.90 -6.18 -5.54
CA ASP A 73 -10.91 -4.79 -6.03
C ASP A 73 -9.66 -4.06 -5.56
N THR A 74 -8.49 -4.66 -5.81
CA THR A 74 -7.21 -4.06 -5.43
C THR A 74 -6.90 -2.96 -6.44
N THR A 75 -6.91 -1.72 -5.97
CA THR A 75 -6.62 -0.54 -6.79
C THR A 75 -5.51 0.29 -6.15
N GLY A 76 -4.65 0.89 -6.95
CA GLY A 76 -3.56 1.75 -6.47
C GLY A 76 -2.44 1.91 -7.49
N PHE A 77 -1.29 2.35 -6.99
CA PHE A 77 -0.14 2.66 -7.85
C PHE A 77 1.21 2.47 -7.14
N ILE A 78 2.27 2.47 -7.94
CA ILE A 78 3.65 2.67 -7.53
C ILE A 78 4.11 3.99 -8.12
N ALA A 79 4.49 4.96 -7.29
CA ALA A 79 4.99 6.26 -7.72
C ALA A 79 6.46 6.44 -7.33
N ILE A 80 7.22 7.04 -8.24
CA ILE A 80 8.59 7.52 -7.99
C ILE A 80 8.50 9.00 -7.65
N ASP A 81 8.79 9.34 -6.40
CA ASP A 81 8.82 10.71 -5.90
C ASP A 81 10.28 11.17 -5.82
N ARG A 82 10.68 12.00 -6.78
CA ARG A 82 12.05 12.52 -6.86
C ARG A 82 12.30 13.62 -5.85
N THR A 83 11.26 14.37 -5.47
CA THR A 83 11.33 15.45 -4.47
C THR A 83 11.70 14.89 -3.09
N ASN A 84 11.05 13.80 -2.67
CA ASN A 84 11.25 13.19 -1.36
C ASN A 84 12.15 11.94 -1.40
N ARG A 85 12.62 11.54 -2.58
CA ARG A 85 13.41 10.32 -2.84
C ARG A 85 12.73 9.06 -2.36
N LEU A 86 11.46 8.88 -2.74
CA LEU A 86 10.62 7.75 -2.33
C LEU A 86 10.17 6.92 -3.52
N ILE A 87 10.02 5.61 -3.28
CA ILE A 87 9.26 4.70 -4.12
C ILE A 87 8.01 4.34 -3.32
N VAL A 88 6.88 4.97 -3.65
CA VAL A 88 5.64 4.88 -2.88
C VAL A 88 4.73 3.83 -3.50
N VAL A 89 4.39 2.79 -2.74
CA VAL A 89 3.38 1.79 -3.08
C VAL A 89 2.10 2.14 -2.31
N ALA A 90 1.13 2.72 -3.00
CA ALA A 90 -0.11 3.20 -2.39
C ALA A 90 -1.28 2.32 -2.80
N PHE A 91 -2.11 1.94 -1.82
CA PHE A 91 -3.31 1.15 -2.04
C PHE A 91 -4.56 1.94 -1.67
N ARG A 92 -5.55 1.93 -2.57
CA ARG A 92 -6.88 2.46 -2.33
C ARG A 92 -7.61 1.57 -1.33
N GLY A 93 -8.35 2.17 -0.41
CA GLY A 93 -9.32 1.44 0.40
C GLY A 93 -10.65 1.23 -0.33
N THR A 94 -11.62 0.59 0.34
CA THR A 94 -12.98 0.45 -0.19
C THR A 94 -13.70 1.80 -0.10
N ALA A 95 -14.46 2.18 -1.13
CA ALA A 95 -15.33 3.37 -1.09
C ALA A 95 -16.49 3.21 -0.08
N SER A 96 -16.91 1.96 0.19
CA SER A 96 -17.99 1.62 1.12
C SER A 96 -17.48 0.74 2.26
N LEU A 97 -16.95 1.37 3.32
CA LEU A 97 -16.37 0.66 4.48
C LEU A 97 -17.38 -0.19 5.25
N LEU A 98 -18.63 0.28 5.38
CA LEU A 98 -19.67 -0.44 6.13
C LEU A 98 -20.14 -1.72 5.44
N GLY A 99 -20.27 -1.70 4.10
CA GLY A 99 -20.63 -2.90 3.33
C GLY A 99 -19.51 -3.95 3.39
N TRP A 100 -18.27 -3.49 3.36
CA TRP A 100 -17.09 -4.35 3.45
C TRP A 100 -17.01 -5.11 4.79
N ILE A 101 -17.25 -4.46 5.93
CA ILE A 101 -17.18 -5.13 7.25
C ILE A 101 -18.22 -6.26 7.36
N ILE A 102 -19.39 -6.09 6.74
CA ILE A 102 -20.50 -7.05 6.82
C ILE A 102 -20.26 -8.27 5.92
N ASP A 103 -19.63 -8.08 4.75
CA ASP A 103 -19.39 -9.15 3.77
C ASP A 103 -18.13 -9.99 4.07
N PHE A 104 -17.32 -9.58 5.06
CA PHE A 104 -16.03 -10.20 5.30
C PHE A 104 -16.14 -11.64 5.81
N ARG A 105 -15.60 -12.55 4.99
CA ARG A 105 -15.30 -13.93 5.37
C ARG A 105 -14.13 -13.90 6.34
N PHE A 106 -14.38 -13.97 7.64
CA PHE A 106 -13.40 -13.98 8.74
C PHE A 106 -12.39 -15.16 8.74
N ASN A 107 -12.23 -15.83 7.60
CA ASN A 107 -11.31 -16.94 7.43
C ASN A 107 -9.87 -16.45 7.46
N ARG A 108 -9.03 -17.17 8.20
CA ARG A 108 -7.59 -17.00 8.23
C ARG A 108 -6.97 -18.04 7.32
N VAL A 109 -5.96 -17.62 6.55
CA VAL A 109 -5.19 -18.51 5.69
C VAL A 109 -3.70 -18.35 6.01
N PRO A 110 -2.93 -19.45 5.94
CA PRO A 110 -1.49 -19.37 6.12
C PRO A 110 -0.87 -18.52 5.02
N THR A 111 0.14 -17.73 5.38
CA THR A 111 0.90 -16.89 4.46
C THR A 111 2.28 -17.47 4.21
N THR A 112 2.87 -17.09 3.08
CA THR A 112 4.28 -17.35 2.79
C THR A 112 5.21 -16.29 3.35
N ILE A 113 4.67 -15.28 4.06
CA ILE A 113 5.47 -14.20 4.65
C ILE A 113 6.34 -14.78 5.77
N CYS A 114 5.77 -15.55 6.71
CA CYS A 114 6.57 -16.21 7.74
C CYS A 114 5.96 -17.53 8.21
N ASP A 115 6.82 -18.39 8.73
CA ASP A 115 6.43 -19.70 9.24
C ASP A 115 5.43 -19.56 10.39
N GLY A 116 4.25 -20.15 10.22
CA GLY A 116 3.15 -20.12 11.20
C GLY A 116 2.39 -18.78 11.25
N CYS A 117 2.55 -17.92 10.24
CA CYS A 117 1.85 -16.65 10.15
C CYS A 117 0.59 -16.76 9.28
N ASP A 118 -0.53 -16.30 9.81
CA ASP A 118 -1.80 -16.25 9.09
C ASP A 118 -2.16 -14.82 8.71
N ALA A 119 -2.90 -14.68 7.61
CA ALA A 119 -3.54 -13.43 7.23
C ALA A 119 -5.04 -13.63 7.01
N HIS A 120 -5.78 -12.54 7.04
CA HIS A 120 -7.18 -12.56 6.61
C HIS A 120 -7.23 -12.94 5.12
N GLN A 121 -8.03 -13.94 4.76
CA GLN A 121 -8.10 -14.49 3.41
C GLN A 121 -8.33 -13.40 2.35
N GLY A 122 -9.33 -12.54 2.55
CA GLY A 122 -9.62 -11.45 1.60
C GLY A 122 -8.46 -10.46 1.38
N PHE A 123 -7.68 -10.11 2.41
CA PHE A 123 -6.52 -9.23 2.25
C PHE A 123 -5.36 -9.97 1.59
N TRP A 124 -5.17 -11.25 1.93
CA TRP A 124 -4.13 -12.07 1.34
C TRP A 124 -4.37 -12.30 -0.14
N ASP A 125 -5.59 -12.66 -0.54
CA ASP A 125 -5.97 -12.81 -1.94
C ASP A 125 -5.80 -11.47 -2.70
N SER A 126 -6.17 -10.35 -2.06
CA SER A 126 -6.02 -9.00 -2.63
C SER A 126 -4.58 -8.58 -2.82
N TRP A 127 -3.68 -9.05 -1.94
CA TRP A 127 -2.25 -8.84 -2.10
C TRP A 127 -1.67 -9.74 -3.19
N LEU A 128 -1.99 -11.04 -3.17
CA LEU A 128 -1.51 -12.01 -4.16
C LEU A 128 -1.88 -11.63 -5.59
N SER A 129 -3.04 -11.00 -5.80
CA SER A 129 -3.49 -10.60 -7.15
C SER A 129 -2.58 -9.57 -7.83
N VAL A 130 -1.86 -8.75 -7.05
CA VAL A 130 -0.99 -7.67 -7.57
C VAL A 130 0.49 -7.86 -7.20
N ARG A 131 0.80 -8.84 -6.36
CA ARG A 131 2.13 -9.09 -5.77
C ARG A 131 3.25 -9.11 -6.80
N ASP A 132 3.12 -9.91 -7.86
CA ASP A 132 4.20 -10.13 -8.83
C ASP A 132 4.50 -8.87 -9.65
N GLY A 133 3.46 -8.13 -10.05
CA GLY A 133 3.60 -6.85 -10.74
C GLY A 133 4.29 -5.80 -9.86
N ILE A 134 3.90 -5.74 -8.57
CA ILE A 134 4.53 -4.86 -7.60
C ILE A 134 5.99 -5.24 -7.37
N PHE A 135 6.30 -6.52 -7.17
CA PHE A 135 7.68 -6.99 -6.96
C PHE A 135 8.59 -6.67 -8.14
N SER A 136 8.13 -6.94 -9.36
CA SER A 136 8.88 -6.63 -10.60
C SER A 136 9.15 -5.13 -10.70
N THR A 137 8.13 -4.31 -10.45
CA THR A 137 8.24 -2.85 -10.54
C THR A 137 9.13 -2.28 -9.45
N VAL A 138 8.98 -2.71 -8.19
CA VAL A 138 9.82 -2.26 -7.07
C VAL A 138 11.28 -2.63 -7.31
N LYS A 139 11.55 -3.85 -7.80
CA LYS A 139 12.91 -4.27 -8.16
C LYS A 139 13.55 -3.31 -9.16
N ASN A 140 12.84 -3.00 -10.25
CA ASN A 140 13.33 -2.10 -11.29
C ASN A 140 13.48 -0.66 -10.78
N ALA A 141 12.51 -0.18 -10.00
CA ALA A 141 12.52 1.15 -9.42
C ALA A 141 13.69 1.37 -8.45
N VAL A 142 13.96 0.39 -7.56
CA VAL A 142 15.09 0.45 -6.63
C VAL A 142 16.43 0.43 -7.38
N ALA A 143 16.55 -0.40 -8.43
CA ALA A 143 17.75 -0.45 -9.26
C ALA A 143 18.00 0.87 -10.01
N ALA A 144 16.94 1.50 -10.52
CA ALA A 144 17.03 2.76 -11.26
C ALA A 144 17.22 3.99 -10.35
N ASN A 145 16.85 3.91 -9.07
CA ASN A 145 16.86 5.05 -8.14
C ASN A 145 17.64 4.71 -6.85
N PRO A 146 18.98 4.59 -6.92
CA PRO A 146 19.78 4.25 -5.76
C PRO A 146 19.64 5.28 -4.63
N GLY A 147 19.43 4.77 -3.41
CA GLY A 147 19.23 5.59 -2.21
C GLY A 147 17.81 6.13 -2.02
N PHE A 148 16.84 5.74 -2.86
CA PHE A 148 15.43 6.01 -2.60
C PHE A 148 14.88 5.02 -1.57
N SER A 149 13.93 5.48 -0.75
CA SER A 149 13.28 4.61 0.24
C SER A 149 11.97 4.05 -0.30
N VAL A 150 11.74 2.74 -0.15
CA VAL A 150 10.44 2.13 -0.47
C VAL A 150 9.47 2.39 0.67
N VAL A 151 8.28 2.89 0.38
CA VAL A 151 7.23 3.17 1.36
C VAL A 151 5.91 2.57 0.91
N CYS A 152 5.28 1.78 1.78
CA CYS A 152 3.93 1.28 1.57
C CYS A 152 2.94 2.09 2.41
N THR A 153 1.83 2.52 1.81
CA THR A 153 0.79 3.31 2.48
C THR A 153 -0.60 2.96 1.95
N GLY A 154 -1.63 3.29 2.72
CA GLY A 154 -3.03 3.11 2.36
C GLY A 154 -3.98 3.42 3.52
N HIS A 155 -5.23 3.77 3.20
CA HIS A 155 -6.30 3.95 4.19
C HIS A 155 -7.21 2.71 4.27
N SER A 156 -7.73 2.41 5.46
CA SER A 156 -8.68 1.32 5.71
C SER A 156 -8.24 -0.02 5.07
N LEU A 157 -9.02 -0.61 4.16
CA LEU A 157 -8.65 -1.82 3.38
C LEU A 157 -7.25 -1.69 2.73
N GLY A 158 -6.94 -0.53 2.16
CA GLY A 158 -5.64 -0.27 1.53
C GLY A 158 -4.50 -0.33 2.53
N GLY A 159 -4.73 0.07 3.78
CA GLY A 159 -3.74 -0.04 4.85
C GLY A 159 -3.44 -1.49 5.26
N ALA A 160 -4.46 -2.36 5.23
CA ALA A 160 -4.29 -3.79 5.47
C ALA A 160 -3.46 -4.46 4.37
N ILE A 161 -3.76 -4.17 3.10
CA ILE A 161 -2.99 -4.67 1.95
C ILE A 161 -1.56 -4.10 1.98
N ALA A 162 -1.40 -2.80 2.26
CA ALA A 162 -0.09 -2.16 2.38
C ALA A 162 0.78 -2.81 3.48
N SER A 163 0.15 -3.29 4.56
CA SER A 163 0.86 -3.99 5.63
C SER A 163 1.41 -5.34 5.17
N LEU A 164 0.63 -6.12 4.43
CA LEU A 164 1.08 -7.37 3.81
C LEU A 164 2.17 -7.12 2.76
N ALA A 165 2.00 -6.09 1.93
CA ALA A 165 2.98 -5.71 0.92
C ALA A 165 4.34 -5.34 1.55
N ALA A 166 4.33 -4.49 2.57
CA ALA A 166 5.55 -4.08 3.28
C ALA A 166 6.25 -5.26 3.93
N ALA A 167 5.49 -6.16 4.54
CA ALA A 167 5.97 -7.38 5.15
C ALA A 167 6.69 -8.30 4.16
N ASP A 168 6.03 -8.59 3.04
CA ASP A 168 6.53 -9.48 1.99
C ASP A 168 7.77 -8.88 1.29
N LEU A 169 7.74 -7.58 0.97
CA LEU A 169 8.88 -6.87 0.41
C LEU A 169 10.10 -6.88 1.34
N ARG A 170 9.91 -6.74 2.65
CA ARG A 170 11.00 -6.86 3.64
C ARG A 170 11.60 -8.25 3.65
N ASN A 171 10.78 -9.29 3.62
CA ASN A 171 11.26 -10.67 3.60
C ASN A 171 12.01 -11.02 2.31
N ALA A 172 11.70 -10.32 1.21
CA ALA A 172 12.44 -10.38 -0.03
C ALA A 172 13.72 -9.52 -0.06
N GLY A 173 14.05 -8.81 1.02
CA GLY A 173 15.28 -8.04 1.17
C GLY A 173 15.18 -6.55 0.80
N TYR A 174 13.98 -6.03 0.51
CA TYR A 174 13.79 -4.60 0.26
C TYR A 174 13.61 -3.82 1.57
N ASN A 175 14.21 -2.63 1.66
CA ASN A 175 13.99 -1.72 2.81
C ASN A 175 12.64 -0.98 2.69
N ALA A 176 11.55 -1.73 2.81
CA ALA A 176 10.19 -1.19 2.71
C ALA A 176 9.71 -0.66 4.07
N THR A 177 9.33 0.62 4.15
CA THR A 177 8.73 1.21 5.35
C THR A 177 7.21 1.21 5.21
N LEU A 178 6.49 0.75 6.22
CA LEU A 178 5.03 0.91 6.28
C LEU A 178 4.71 2.22 7.00
N VAL A 179 3.91 3.08 6.38
CA VAL A 179 3.39 4.30 7.01
C VAL A 179 1.89 4.32 6.81
N LEU A 180 1.13 4.20 7.90
CA LEU A 180 -0.32 4.22 7.87
C LEU A 180 -0.82 5.57 8.41
N PRO A 181 -1.46 6.41 7.56
CA PRO A 181 -2.11 7.62 8.02
C PRO A 181 -3.34 7.30 8.87
N LYS A 182 -3.55 8.06 9.94
CA LYS A 182 -4.69 7.84 10.86
C LYS A 182 -5.94 8.45 10.24
N ILE A 183 -7.04 7.70 10.19
CA ILE A 183 -8.35 8.28 9.88
C ILE A 183 -8.77 9.12 11.10
N GLN A 184 -8.96 10.42 10.91
CA GLN A 184 -9.39 11.31 11.98
C GLN A 184 -10.85 10.97 12.35
N GLY A 185 -11.08 10.40 13.55
CA GLY A 185 -12.42 10.18 14.10
C GLY A 185 -12.88 8.73 14.30
N HIS A 186 -12.14 7.73 13.80
CA HIS A 186 -12.42 6.31 14.10
C HIS A 186 -11.22 5.68 14.79
N SER A 187 -11.41 5.27 16.04
CA SER A 187 -10.39 4.66 16.91
C SER A 187 -10.11 3.18 16.59
N GLU A 188 -10.87 2.56 15.70
CA GLU A 188 -10.80 1.13 15.43
C GLU A 188 -10.95 0.95 13.93
N ASP A 189 -9.95 0.28 13.32
CA ASP A 189 -9.99 -0.42 12.03
C ASP A 189 -8.56 -0.66 11.50
N LEU A 190 -7.58 -0.87 12.40
CA LEU A 190 -6.47 -1.76 12.09
C LEU A 190 -7.06 -3.17 12.03
N ALA A 191 -7.74 -3.49 10.92
CA ALA A 191 -8.06 -4.85 10.60
C ALA A 191 -6.74 -5.62 10.69
N VAL A 192 -6.67 -6.56 11.63
CA VAL A 192 -5.50 -7.38 11.90
C VAL A 192 -5.24 -8.19 10.63
N ALA A 193 -4.44 -7.63 9.73
CA ALA A 193 -4.10 -8.27 8.46
C ALA A 193 -3.20 -9.48 8.68
N PHE A 194 -2.58 -9.57 9.86
CA PHE A 194 -1.50 -10.50 10.14
C PHE A 194 -1.55 -11.01 11.59
N TYR A 195 -1.58 -12.32 11.76
CA TYR A 195 -1.52 -13.01 13.04
C TYR A 195 -0.23 -13.83 13.11
N CYS A 196 0.58 -13.59 14.16
CA CYS A 196 1.85 -14.28 14.33
C CYS A 196 2.00 -14.77 15.79
N PRO A 197 2.09 -16.08 16.03
CA PRO A 197 2.11 -16.65 17.38
C PRO A 197 3.47 -16.51 18.10
N ASN A 198 4.58 -16.26 17.39
CA ASN A 198 5.92 -16.16 17.96
C ASN A 198 6.53 -14.76 17.77
N LYS A 199 7.21 -14.26 18.82
CA LYS A 199 7.86 -12.93 18.89
C LYS A 199 8.91 -12.63 17.79
N VAL A 200 9.16 -13.54 16.86
CA VAL A 200 10.02 -13.34 15.69
C VAL A 200 9.39 -12.33 14.71
N CYS A 201 8.05 -12.17 14.73
CA CYS A 201 7.36 -11.09 14.05
C CYS A 201 7.48 -9.71 14.73
N SER A 202 8.45 -9.47 15.62
CA SER A 202 8.68 -8.12 16.15
C SER A 202 9.12 -7.12 15.06
N ILE A 203 9.61 -7.62 13.91
CA ILE A 203 9.92 -6.85 12.68
C ILE A 203 8.67 -6.61 11.81
N LEU A 204 7.61 -7.40 12.03
CA LEU A 204 6.32 -7.39 11.35
C LEU A 204 5.17 -6.88 12.22
N SER A 205 5.45 -6.60 13.50
CA SER A 205 4.61 -5.70 14.29
C SER A 205 4.64 -4.39 13.53
N VAL A 206 3.57 -4.15 12.78
CA VAL A 206 3.07 -2.82 12.50
C VAL A 206 2.80 -2.22 13.87
N ARG A 207 3.86 -1.86 14.60
CA ARG A 207 3.75 -0.72 15.47
C ARG A 207 3.28 0.36 14.48
N PRO A 208 2.10 0.97 14.67
CA PRO A 208 2.00 2.36 14.28
C PRO A 208 3.27 3.02 14.80
N VAL A 209 3.71 4.17 14.29
CA VAL A 209 4.56 4.98 15.17
C VAL A 209 3.66 5.50 16.31
N LEU A 210 3.22 4.58 17.18
CA LEU A 210 2.86 4.77 18.56
C LEU A 210 4.23 4.95 19.23
N LEU A 211 4.75 6.16 19.06
CA LEU A 211 5.63 6.73 20.07
C LEU A 211 4.93 6.50 21.39
N THR A 212 5.52 5.63 22.20
CA THR A 212 5.17 5.42 23.59
C THR A 212 5.29 6.80 24.24
N LEU A 213 4.15 7.43 24.52
CA LEU A 213 4.09 8.52 25.48
C LEU A 213 4.54 7.90 26.81
N ARG A 214 5.66 8.38 27.35
CA ARG A 214 5.80 8.46 28.80
C ARG A 214 4.93 9.61 29.28
#